data_AF-A0A4S8RID9-F1
#
_entry.id   AF-A0A4S8RID9-F1
#
_cell.length_a   1.000
_cell.length_b   1.000
_cell.length_c   1.000
_cell.angle_alpha   90.00
_cell.angle_beta   90.00
_cell.angle_gamma   90.00
#
_symmetry.space_group_name_H-M   'P 1'
#
loop_
_entity.id
_entity.type
_entity.pdbx_description
1 polymer ?
#
loop_
_entity_poly.entity_id
_entity_poly.type
_entity_poly.pdbx_seq_one_letter_code
_entity_poly.pdbx_strand_id
1 'polypeptide(L)'
;MVDKKSDQEKIHVEAAPTSKRKLEIELQRKEIQKIDAEIKSHRYNQWIEFIKIGIMVFGGGVLFLAIQQPDSFAGRRSSDEAIARERAQLVLELLKEPDPEKIDLGLTVIKSAYPGRDEKWIGEIQSIYADKANLKKIVDYKERFQEHLEDRDDLIASFAKEISRKRVDSLKVAGIQGEIEHIEGELNAINRGLGSLGASHVFFEPFRP
;
A
#
# COMPACT_ATOMS: atom_id res chain seq x y z
N MET A 1 7.65 91.93 -99.10
CA MET A 1 9.04 92.14 -98.65
C MET A 1 9.14 91.62 -97.22
N VAL A 2 9.82 90.48 -97.00
CA VAL A 2 11.19 90.42 -96.42
C VAL A 2 11.14 90.88 -94.95
N ASP A 3 11.54 90.16 -93.90
CA ASP A 3 12.39 88.99 -93.67
C ASP A 3 12.12 88.55 -92.19
N LYS A 4 12.00 87.25 -91.87
CA LYS A 4 12.99 86.37 -91.19
C LYS A 4 13.21 86.51 -89.66
N LYS A 5 13.37 85.31 -89.09
CA LYS A 5 14.05 84.87 -87.84
C LYS A 5 13.21 84.91 -86.57
N SER A 6 12.83 83.78 -85.97
CA SER A 6 13.60 82.60 -85.50
C SER A 6 14.49 82.91 -84.31
N ASP A 7 14.32 82.05 -83.29
CA ASP A 7 15.31 81.60 -82.31
C ASP A 7 15.34 82.17 -80.88
N GLN A 8 15.16 81.19 -79.97
CA GLN A 8 15.96 80.89 -78.78
C GLN A 8 15.58 81.46 -77.41
N GLU A 9 14.80 80.66 -76.68
CA GLU A 9 15.32 79.77 -75.63
C GLU A 9 16.50 80.34 -74.79
N LYS A 10 16.17 81.08 -73.74
CA LYS A 10 17.11 81.34 -72.63
C LYS A 10 17.00 80.21 -71.60
N ILE A 11 17.68 79.09 -71.90
CA ILE A 11 18.11 78.16 -70.85
C ILE A 11 19.26 78.85 -70.12
N HIS A 12 19.06 79.13 -68.83
CA HIS A 12 20.13 79.54 -67.94
C HIS A 12 21.14 78.38 -67.84
N VAL A 13 22.25 78.51 -68.56
CA VAL A 13 23.40 77.60 -68.47
C VAL A 13 24.00 77.74 -67.08
N GLU A 14 23.74 76.76 -66.23
CA GLU A 14 24.40 76.55 -64.95
C GLU A 14 25.88 76.27 -65.21
N ALA A 15 26.74 77.20 -64.83
CA ALA A 15 28.17 77.16 -65.09
C ALA A 15 28.82 75.92 -64.47
N ALA A 16 29.55 75.15 -65.29
CA ALA A 16 30.34 74.01 -64.84
C ALA A 16 31.34 74.42 -63.74
N PRO A 17 31.44 73.67 -62.62
CA PRO A 17 32.33 74.02 -61.53
C PRO A 17 33.79 73.86 -61.95
N THR A 18 34.58 74.91 -61.70
CA THR A 18 36.03 74.98 -61.90
C THR A 18 36.74 73.84 -61.15
N SER A 19 37.82 73.30 -61.73
CA SER A 19 38.56 72.12 -61.24
C SER A 19 38.97 72.18 -59.76
N LYS A 20 39.19 73.38 -59.21
CA LYS A 20 39.48 73.59 -57.79
C LYS A 20 38.31 73.22 -56.87
N ARG A 21 37.07 73.57 -57.25
CA ARG A 21 35.87 73.20 -56.48
C ARG A 21 35.62 71.69 -56.48
N LYS A 22 35.97 70.99 -57.55
CA LYS A 22 35.86 69.52 -57.61
C LYS A 22 36.83 68.84 -56.62
N LEU A 23 38.06 69.34 -56.53
CA LEU A 23 39.06 68.86 -55.56
C LEU A 23 38.63 69.10 -54.10
N GLU A 24 38.08 70.28 -53.79
CA GLU A 24 37.55 70.58 -52.45
C GLU A 24 36.37 69.67 -52.07
N ILE A 25 35.46 69.40 -53.01
CA ILE A 25 34.32 68.49 -52.79
C ILE A 25 34.80 67.05 -52.55
N GLU A 26 35.81 66.57 -53.28
CA GLU A 26 36.38 65.24 -53.05
C GLU A 26 37.09 65.13 -51.69
N LEU A 27 37.77 66.19 -51.26
CA LEU A 27 38.44 66.24 -49.96
C LEU A 27 37.42 66.22 -48.81
N GLN A 28 36.36 67.03 -48.91
CA GLN A 28 35.25 67.02 -47.96
C GLN A 28 34.52 65.67 -47.92
N ARG A 29 34.33 65.00 -49.07
CA ARG A 29 33.74 63.65 -49.10
C ARG A 29 34.61 62.63 -48.36
N LYS A 30 35.94 62.70 -48.50
CA LYS A 30 36.86 61.81 -47.78
C LYS A 30 36.83 62.07 -46.27
N GLU A 31 36.74 63.32 -45.84
CA GLU A 31 36.60 63.68 -44.42
C GLU A 31 35.27 63.20 -43.85
N ILE A 32 34.15 63.40 -44.56
CA ILE A 32 32.84 62.88 -44.16
C ILE A 32 32.84 61.36 -44.07
N GLN A 33 33.49 60.66 -45.01
CA GLN A 33 33.62 59.19 -44.96
C GLN A 33 34.44 58.71 -43.77
N LYS A 34 35.50 59.42 -43.38
CA LYS A 34 36.28 59.11 -42.17
C LYS A 34 35.46 59.30 -40.90
N ILE A 35 34.77 60.44 -40.80
CA ILE A 35 33.91 60.75 -39.65
C ILE A 35 32.79 59.71 -39.54
N ASP A 36 32.17 59.30 -40.66
CA ASP A 36 31.13 58.28 -40.65
C ASP A 36 31.68 56.89 -40.26
N ALA A 37 32.92 56.56 -40.65
CA ALA A 37 33.60 55.33 -40.22
C ALA A 37 33.93 55.35 -38.72
N GLU A 38 34.39 56.49 -38.19
CA GLU A 38 34.66 56.67 -36.76
C GLU A 38 33.38 56.62 -35.91
N ILE A 39 32.29 57.23 -36.38
CA ILE A 39 30.99 57.14 -35.69
C ILE A 39 30.48 55.70 -35.69
N LYS A 40 30.62 54.98 -36.80
CA LYS A 40 30.21 53.56 -36.88
C LYS A 40 31.04 52.66 -35.98
N SER A 41 32.36 52.82 -35.96
CA SER A 41 33.24 52.03 -35.08
C SER A 41 32.98 52.35 -33.60
N HIS A 42 32.71 53.61 -33.26
CA HIS A 42 32.39 53.99 -31.88
C HIS A 42 31.07 53.38 -31.40
N ARG A 43 30.01 53.39 -32.22
CA ARG A 43 28.74 52.71 -31.89
C ARG A 43 28.90 51.21 -31.74
N TYR A 44 29.70 50.58 -32.60
CA TYR A 44 29.96 49.15 -32.54
C TYR A 44 30.71 48.76 -31.26
N ASN A 45 31.74 49.53 -30.87
CA ASN A 45 32.47 49.31 -29.63
C ASN A 45 31.58 49.46 -28.39
N GLN A 46 30.73 50.49 -28.35
CA GLN A 46 29.75 50.66 -27.26
C GLN A 46 28.81 49.45 -27.15
N TRP A 47 28.32 48.93 -28.29
CA TRP A 47 27.43 47.77 -28.29
C TRP A 47 28.12 46.50 -27.77
N ILE A 48 29.39 46.28 -28.13
CA ILE A 48 30.21 45.19 -27.59
C ILE A 48 30.38 45.34 -26.07
N GLU A 49 30.67 46.54 -25.58
CA GLU A 49 30.81 46.80 -24.15
C GLU A 49 29.51 46.49 -23.39
N PHE A 50 28.35 46.86 -23.93
CA PHE A 50 27.05 46.50 -23.35
C PHE A 50 26.83 44.99 -23.28
N ILE A 51 27.15 44.27 -24.35
CA ILE A 51 27.03 42.80 -24.36
C ILE A 51 27.96 42.18 -23.32
N LYS A 52 29.20 42.67 -23.23
CA LYS A 52 30.18 42.18 -22.25
C LYS A 52 29.69 42.36 -20.81
N ILE A 53 29.11 43.52 -20.50
CA ILE A 53 28.49 43.79 -19.19
C ILE A 53 27.32 42.84 -18.96
N GLY A 54 26.45 42.64 -19.97
CA GLY A 54 25.32 41.71 -19.89
C GLY A 54 25.76 40.27 -19.59
N ILE A 55 26.81 39.78 -20.26
CA ILE A 55 27.38 38.45 -20.02
C ILE A 55 28.00 38.36 -18.62
N MET A 56 28.70 39.39 -18.14
CA MET A 56 29.26 39.39 -16.78
C MET A 56 28.17 39.34 -15.71
N VAL A 57 27.10 40.12 -15.86
CA VAL A 57 25.98 40.13 -14.90
C VAL A 57 25.22 38.81 -14.94
N PHE A 58 24.91 38.30 -16.13
CA PHE A 58 24.20 37.04 -16.29
C PHE A 58 25.03 35.85 -15.81
N GLY A 59 26.29 35.76 -16.24
CA GLY A 59 27.22 34.72 -15.80
C GLY A 59 27.46 34.77 -14.29
N GLY A 60 27.64 35.97 -13.73
CA GLY A 60 27.74 36.17 -12.28
C GLY A 60 26.47 35.74 -11.55
N GLY A 61 25.28 36.08 -12.07
CA GLY A 61 24.00 35.68 -11.48
C GLY A 61 23.77 34.17 -11.52
N VAL A 62 24.10 33.50 -12.62
CA VAL A 62 24.03 32.03 -12.72
C VAL A 62 25.03 31.37 -11.77
N LEU A 63 26.27 31.85 -11.71
CA LEU A 63 27.28 31.34 -10.79
C LEU A 63 26.87 31.55 -9.34
N PHE A 64 26.28 32.71 -9.03
CA PHE A 64 25.75 33.02 -7.71
C PHE A 64 24.61 32.08 -7.34
N LEU A 65 23.68 31.80 -8.25
CA LEU A 65 22.62 30.81 -8.02
C LEU A 65 23.18 29.39 -7.86
N ALA A 66 24.21 29.02 -8.62
CA ALA A 66 24.85 27.71 -8.52
C ALA A 66 25.59 27.52 -7.18
N ILE A 67 26.29 28.55 -6.70
CA ILE A 67 26.99 28.55 -5.41
C ILE A 67 26.00 28.68 -4.25
N GLN A 68 24.92 29.46 -4.41
CA GLN A 68 23.88 29.62 -3.39
C GLN A 68 22.90 28.45 -3.35
N GLN A 69 22.93 27.47 -4.27
CA GLN A 69 22.16 26.25 -4.05
C GLN A 69 22.66 25.64 -2.75
N PRO A 70 21.85 25.69 -1.67
CA PRO A 70 22.33 25.22 -0.40
C PRO A 70 22.55 23.72 -0.56
N ASP A 71 23.61 23.20 0.05
CA ASP A 71 23.93 21.77 0.20
C ASP A 71 22.74 20.92 0.69
N SER A 72 21.59 21.52 0.99
CA SER A 72 20.27 20.91 1.15
C SER A 72 19.93 19.77 0.18
N PHE A 73 20.40 19.76 -1.08
CA PHE A 73 20.15 18.61 -1.97
C PHE A 73 21.06 17.41 -1.65
N ALA A 74 22.31 17.65 -1.25
CA ALA A 74 23.23 16.62 -0.78
C ALA A 74 22.83 16.13 0.63
N GLY A 75 22.45 17.06 1.52
CA GLY A 75 21.96 16.77 2.88
C GLY A 75 20.61 16.07 2.92
N ARG A 76 19.72 16.30 1.94
CA ARG A 76 18.46 15.55 1.82
C ARG A 76 18.70 14.11 1.37
N ARG A 77 19.68 13.85 0.48
CA ARG A 77 20.03 12.48 0.09
C ARG A 77 20.69 11.72 1.24
N SER A 78 21.59 12.35 2.00
CA SER A 78 22.15 11.71 3.19
C SER A 78 21.10 11.50 4.28
N SER A 79 20.13 12.42 4.41
CA SER A 79 18.99 12.26 5.32
C SER A 79 18.06 11.13 4.90
N ASP A 80 17.71 11.02 3.62
CA ASP A 80 16.84 9.95 3.11
C ASP A 80 17.52 8.58 3.27
N GLU A 81 18.84 8.50 3.03
CA GLU A 81 19.62 7.28 3.22
C GLU A 81 19.78 6.91 4.71
N ALA A 82 20.03 7.90 5.58
CA ALA A 82 20.09 7.69 7.03
C ALA A 82 18.73 7.21 7.58
N ILE A 83 17.63 7.83 7.15
CA ILE A 83 16.26 7.42 7.50
C ILE A 83 15.99 6.00 6.99
N ALA A 84 16.38 5.67 5.76
CA ALA A 84 16.21 4.32 5.22
C ALA A 84 17.00 3.27 6.03
N ARG A 85 18.21 3.63 6.47
CA ARG A 85 19.07 2.75 7.27
C ARG A 85 18.51 2.53 8.69
N GLU A 86 18.10 3.59 9.37
CA GLU A 86 17.43 3.49 10.68
C GLU A 86 16.16 2.65 10.58
N ARG A 87 15.35 2.89 9.54
CA ARG A 87 14.12 2.12 9.27
C ARG A 87 14.42 0.63 9.08
N ALA A 88 15.43 0.29 8.26
CA ALA A 88 15.82 -1.10 8.03
C ALA A 88 16.31 -1.77 9.33
N GLN A 89 17.05 -1.04 10.16
CA GLN A 89 17.53 -1.53 11.45
C GLN A 89 16.38 -1.81 12.42
N LEU A 90 15.40 -0.90 12.52
CA LEU A 90 14.20 -1.09 13.34
C LEU A 90 13.37 -2.29 12.88
N VAL A 91 13.21 -2.47 11.56
CA VAL A 91 12.50 -3.65 11.02
C VAL A 91 13.26 -4.93 11.33
N LEU A 92 14.59 -4.97 11.16
CA LEU A 92 15.40 -6.14 11.50
C LEU A 92 15.37 -6.48 12.98
N GLU A 93 15.31 -5.47 13.86
CA GLU A 93 15.17 -5.67 15.29
C GLU A 93 13.78 -6.21 15.63
N LEU A 94 12.74 -5.67 15.02
CA LEU A 94 11.36 -6.12 15.19
C LEU A 94 11.15 -7.56 14.71
N LEU A 95 11.82 -7.97 13.63
CA LEU A 95 11.77 -9.34 13.10
C LEU A 95 12.36 -10.40 14.05
N LYS A 96 13.06 -9.99 15.12
CA LYS A 96 13.53 -10.90 16.18
C LYS A 96 12.44 -11.21 17.21
N GLU A 97 11.35 -10.44 17.25
CA GLU A 97 10.23 -10.70 18.15
C GLU A 97 9.54 -12.03 17.74
N PRO A 98 9.23 -12.94 18.67
CA PRO A 98 8.59 -14.22 18.34
C PRO A 98 7.08 -14.10 18.07
N ASP A 99 6.45 -13.01 18.49
CA ASP A 99 5.01 -12.81 18.41
C ASP A 99 4.59 -12.10 17.11
N PRO A 100 3.90 -12.77 16.17
CA PRO A 100 3.54 -12.17 14.89
C PRO A 100 2.58 -10.97 15.03
N GLU A 101 1.77 -10.88 16.09
CA GLU A 101 0.87 -9.75 16.30
C GLU A 101 1.65 -8.47 16.68
N LYS A 102 2.68 -8.62 17.50
CA LYS A 102 3.56 -7.49 17.85
C LYS A 102 4.40 -7.04 16.67
N ILE A 103 4.81 -7.95 15.79
CA ILE A 103 5.50 -7.61 14.55
C ILE A 103 4.59 -6.77 13.64
N ASP A 104 3.33 -7.15 13.45
CA ASP A 104 2.39 -6.37 12.62
C ASP A 104 2.14 -4.96 13.19
N LEU A 105 1.94 -4.85 14.51
CA LEU A 105 1.79 -3.57 15.18
C LEU A 105 3.05 -2.71 15.04
N GLY A 106 4.23 -3.30 15.27
CA GLY A 106 5.51 -2.61 15.15
C GLY A 106 5.78 -2.12 13.73
N LEU A 107 5.45 -2.92 12.71
CA LEU A 107 5.57 -2.51 11.30
C LEU A 107 4.65 -1.32 10.98
N THR A 108 3.43 -1.33 11.53
CA THR A 108 2.47 -0.22 11.38
C THR A 108 2.99 1.07 12.04
N VAL A 109 3.60 0.97 13.22
CA VAL A 109 4.22 2.11 13.91
C VAL A 109 5.42 2.63 13.12
N ILE A 110 6.32 1.76 12.66
CA ILE A 110 7.50 2.13 11.85
C ILE A 110 7.07 2.84 10.56
N LYS A 111 6.04 2.32 9.88
CA LYS A 111 5.47 2.94 8.67
C LYS A 111 4.91 4.34 8.93
N SER A 112 4.26 4.53 10.08
CA SER A 112 3.68 5.82 10.47
C SER A 112 4.74 6.84 10.90
N ALA A 113 5.79 6.38 11.60
CA ALA A 113 6.88 7.22 12.09
C ALA A 113 7.88 7.63 10.99
N TYR A 114 8.09 6.76 9.99
CA TYR A 114 9.06 6.96 8.91
C TYR A 114 8.42 6.75 7.53
N PRO A 115 7.63 7.72 7.04
CA PRO A 115 6.99 7.61 5.72
C PRO A 115 8.03 7.63 4.60
N GLY A 116 8.05 6.59 3.76
CA GLY A 116 8.95 6.48 2.62
C GLY A 116 8.22 6.55 1.27
N ARG A 117 8.93 6.94 0.21
CA ARG A 117 8.38 6.94 -1.17
C ARG A 117 8.25 5.53 -1.77
N ASP A 118 9.00 4.55 -1.29
CA ASP A 118 8.96 3.15 -1.73
C ASP A 118 8.80 2.20 -0.53
N GLU A 119 7.55 1.85 -0.21
CA GLU A 119 7.21 1.01 0.96
C GLU A 119 6.75 -0.41 0.60
N LYS A 120 6.90 -0.82 -0.67
CA LYS A 120 6.41 -2.13 -1.14
C LYS A 120 6.91 -3.29 -0.28
N TRP A 121 8.20 -3.30 0.03
CA TRP A 121 8.83 -4.37 0.80
C TRP A 121 8.30 -4.46 2.25
N ILE A 122 7.94 -3.34 2.89
CA ILE A 122 7.32 -3.37 4.22
C ILE A 122 5.90 -3.92 4.15
N GLY A 123 5.16 -3.56 3.10
CA GLY A 123 3.84 -4.14 2.85
C GLY A 123 3.88 -5.66 2.66
N GLU A 124 4.88 -6.16 1.92
CA GLU A 124 5.08 -7.59 1.70
C GLU A 124 5.40 -8.32 3.02
N ILE A 125 6.30 -7.77 3.84
CA ILE A 125 6.61 -8.32 5.17
C ILE A 125 5.34 -8.33 6.03
N GLN A 126 4.60 -7.22 6.04
CA GLN A 126 3.36 -7.11 6.82
C GLN A 126 2.34 -8.18 6.42
N SER A 127 2.13 -8.42 5.12
CA SER A 127 1.21 -9.47 4.66
C SER A 127 1.62 -10.87 5.13
N ILE A 128 2.92 -11.19 5.08
CA ILE A 128 3.42 -12.50 5.52
C ILE A 128 3.16 -12.72 7.02
N TYR A 129 3.37 -11.69 7.84
CA TYR A 129 3.16 -11.81 9.28
C TYR A 129 1.68 -11.76 9.67
N ALA A 130 0.84 -11.01 8.95
CA ALA A 130 -0.60 -11.07 9.10
C ALA A 130 -1.15 -12.47 8.77
N ASP A 131 -0.67 -13.10 7.70
CA ASP A 131 -1.05 -14.47 7.34
C ASP A 131 -0.60 -15.48 8.40
N LYS A 132 0.62 -15.32 8.93
CA LYS A 132 1.11 -16.16 10.05
C LYS A 132 0.29 -15.98 11.32
N ALA A 133 -0.09 -14.75 11.68
CA ALA A 133 -0.93 -14.48 12.84
C ALA A 133 -2.32 -15.12 12.68
N ASN A 134 -2.91 -15.02 11.49
CA ASN A 134 -4.18 -15.65 11.16
C ASN A 134 -4.08 -17.18 11.20
N LEU A 135 -3.00 -17.76 10.67
CA LEU A 135 -2.78 -19.21 10.73
C LEU A 135 -2.66 -19.70 12.17
N LYS A 136 -1.93 -18.98 13.03
CA LYS A 136 -1.83 -19.29 14.46
C LYS A 136 -3.20 -19.30 15.13
N LYS A 137 -4.05 -18.29 14.85
CA LYS A 137 -5.43 -18.25 15.37
C LYS A 137 -6.26 -19.44 14.91
N ILE A 138 -6.13 -19.85 13.65
CA ILE A 138 -6.85 -21.01 13.10
C ILE A 138 -6.38 -22.30 13.80
N VAL A 139 -5.08 -22.45 14.03
CA VAL A 139 -4.52 -23.61 14.74
C VAL A 139 -5.01 -23.65 16.19
N ASP A 140 -4.90 -22.53 16.92
CA ASP A 140 -5.40 -22.43 18.31
C ASP A 140 -6.91 -22.69 18.42
N TYR A 141 -7.68 -22.28 17.40
CA TYR A 141 -9.11 -22.56 17.35
C TYR A 141 -9.37 -24.05 17.09
N LYS A 142 -8.58 -24.67 16.20
CA LYS A 142 -8.67 -26.10 15.90
C LYS A 142 -8.32 -26.96 17.11
N GLU A 143 -7.28 -26.63 17.86
CA GLU A 143 -6.92 -27.36 19.08
C GLU A 143 -8.04 -27.28 20.13
N ARG A 144 -8.55 -26.07 20.41
CA ARG A 144 -9.69 -25.91 21.33
C ARG A 144 -10.94 -26.65 20.86
N PHE A 145 -11.18 -26.69 19.56
CA PHE A 145 -12.30 -27.42 19.00
C PHE A 145 -12.11 -28.94 19.12
N GLN A 146 -10.89 -29.45 18.97
CA GLN A 146 -10.59 -30.87 19.19
C GLN A 146 -10.78 -31.28 20.64
N GLU A 147 -10.33 -30.46 21.60
CA GLU A 147 -10.56 -30.68 23.03
C GLU A 147 -12.07 -30.80 23.33
N HIS A 148 -12.90 -29.93 22.74
CA HIS A 148 -14.36 -30.01 22.88
C HIS A 148 -14.97 -31.25 22.22
N LEU A 149 -14.34 -31.83 21.20
CA LEU A 149 -14.81 -33.08 20.59
C LEU A 149 -14.49 -34.28 21.46
N GLU A 150 -13.30 -34.31 22.08
CA GLU A 150 -12.91 -35.36 23.03
C GLU A 150 -13.86 -35.38 24.24
N ASP A 151 -14.18 -34.21 24.82
CA ASP A 151 -15.17 -34.09 25.90
C ASP A 151 -16.55 -34.63 25.50
N ARG A 152 -16.96 -34.40 24.24
CA ARG A 152 -18.24 -34.91 23.72
C ARG A 152 -18.22 -36.42 23.54
N ASP A 153 -17.12 -37.00 23.06
CA ASP A 153 -17.00 -38.44 22.87
C ASP A 153 -17.01 -39.17 24.22
N ASP A 154 -16.35 -38.61 25.24
CA ASP A 154 -16.42 -39.12 26.62
C ASP A 154 -17.85 -39.05 27.18
N LEU A 155 -18.56 -37.96 26.92
CA LEU A 155 -19.97 -37.82 27.30
C LEU A 155 -20.84 -38.86 26.59
N ILE A 156 -20.68 -39.06 25.28
CA ILE A 156 -21.41 -40.07 24.51
C ILE A 156 -21.11 -41.48 25.02
N ALA A 157 -19.85 -41.78 25.33
CA ALA A 157 -19.43 -43.06 25.89
C ALA A 157 -20.08 -43.30 27.26
N SER A 158 -20.16 -42.27 28.11
CA SER A 158 -20.83 -42.33 29.41
C SER A 158 -22.34 -42.61 29.26
N PHE A 159 -23.02 -41.93 28.34
CA PHE A 159 -24.44 -42.16 28.05
C PHE A 159 -24.69 -43.54 27.45
N ALA A 160 -23.86 -44.00 26.52
CA ALA A 160 -23.96 -45.34 25.94
C ALA A 160 -23.81 -46.44 27.01
N LYS A 161 -22.90 -46.24 27.96
CA LYS A 161 -22.70 -47.13 29.10
C LYS A 161 -23.91 -47.14 30.04
N GLU A 162 -24.49 -45.97 30.31
CA GLU A 162 -25.68 -45.86 31.16
C GLU A 162 -26.92 -46.48 30.51
N ILE A 163 -27.15 -46.23 29.21
CA ILE A 163 -28.23 -46.86 28.44
C ILE A 163 -28.07 -48.38 28.44
N SER A 164 -26.84 -48.88 28.27
CA SER A 164 -26.56 -50.32 28.31
C SER A 164 -26.88 -50.93 29.68
N ARG A 165 -26.51 -50.25 30.78
CA ARG A 165 -26.89 -50.68 32.14
C ARG A 165 -28.41 -50.72 32.33
N LYS A 166 -29.10 -49.63 31.98
CA LYS A 166 -30.57 -49.55 32.07
C LYS A 166 -31.26 -50.64 31.23
N ARG A 167 -30.73 -50.98 30.05
CA ARG A 167 -31.23 -52.11 29.24
C ARG A 167 -31.04 -53.45 29.94
N VAL A 168 -29.87 -53.72 30.51
CA VAL A 168 -29.62 -54.96 31.26
C VAL A 168 -30.57 -55.09 32.45
N ASP A 169 -30.78 -54.00 33.19
CA ASP A 169 -31.71 -54.00 34.31
C ASP A 169 -33.16 -54.23 33.84
N SER A 170 -33.57 -53.62 32.72
CA SER A 170 -34.91 -53.86 32.14
C SER A 170 -35.11 -55.31 31.67
N LEU A 171 -34.07 -55.95 31.13
CA LEU A 171 -34.11 -57.36 30.72
C LEU A 171 -34.20 -58.30 31.93
N LYS A 172 -33.50 -57.98 33.02
CA LYS A 172 -33.62 -58.72 34.29
C LYS A 172 -35.02 -58.62 34.87
N VAL A 173 -35.61 -57.42 34.87
CA VAL A 173 -36.99 -57.21 35.33
C VAL A 173 -37.99 -58.01 34.49
N ALA A 174 -37.82 -58.02 33.16
CA ALA A 174 -38.67 -58.81 32.26
C ALA A 174 -38.51 -60.33 32.51
N GLY A 175 -37.29 -60.81 32.77
CA GLY A 175 -37.04 -62.21 33.15
C GLY A 175 -37.75 -62.60 34.45
N ILE A 176 -37.66 -61.75 35.47
CA ILE A 176 -38.35 -61.96 36.76
C ILE A 176 -39.87 -61.98 36.57
N GLN A 177 -40.43 -61.08 35.74
CA GLN A 177 -41.86 -61.12 35.41
C GLN A 177 -42.28 -62.44 34.77
N GLY A 178 -41.49 -62.95 33.82
CA GLY A 178 -41.76 -64.26 33.22
C GLY A 178 -41.72 -65.42 34.21
N GLU A 179 -40.78 -65.40 35.17
CA GLU A 179 -40.74 -66.39 36.25
C GLU A 179 -41.96 -66.29 37.18
N ILE A 180 -42.41 -65.08 37.52
CA ILE A 180 -43.62 -64.87 38.33
C ILE A 180 -44.85 -65.42 37.59
N GLU A 181 -45.01 -65.11 36.30
CA GLU A 181 -46.14 -65.62 35.50
C GLU A 181 -46.13 -67.16 35.42
N HIS A 182 -44.96 -67.77 35.31
CA HIS A 182 -44.83 -69.23 35.31
C HIS A 182 -45.27 -69.84 36.64
N ILE A 183 -44.81 -69.29 37.76
CA ILE A 183 -45.16 -69.72 39.12
C ILE A 183 -46.67 -69.54 39.38
N GLU A 184 -47.27 -68.43 38.96
CA GLU A 184 -48.72 -68.22 39.05
C GLU A 184 -49.50 -69.26 38.23
N GLY A 185 -49.00 -69.63 37.06
CA GLY A 185 -49.54 -70.71 36.23
C GLY A 185 -49.54 -72.06 36.96
N GLU A 186 -48.41 -72.43 37.58
CA GLU A 186 -48.28 -73.67 38.36
C GLU A 186 -49.19 -73.68 39.59
N LEU A 187 -49.22 -72.58 40.36
CA LEU A 187 -50.11 -72.41 41.51
C LEU A 187 -51.58 -72.58 41.12
N ASN A 188 -52.00 -71.98 40.00
CA ASN A 188 -53.36 -72.12 39.49
C ASN A 188 -53.68 -73.54 39.01
N ALA A 189 -52.70 -74.28 38.49
CA ALA A 189 -52.87 -75.69 38.13
C ALA A 189 -53.00 -76.58 39.38
N ILE A 190 -52.18 -76.33 40.40
CA ILE A 190 -52.24 -77.02 41.70
C ILE A 190 -53.58 -76.76 42.39
N ASN A 191 -54.05 -75.51 42.42
CA ASN A 191 -55.32 -75.15 43.05
C ASN A 191 -56.51 -75.82 42.35
N ARG A 192 -56.48 -75.91 41.01
CA ARG A 192 -57.48 -76.68 40.25
C ARG A 192 -57.44 -78.17 40.56
N GLY A 193 -56.25 -78.75 40.73
CA GLY A 193 -56.07 -80.15 41.14
C GLY A 193 -56.52 -80.44 42.58
N LEU A 194 -56.38 -79.48 43.50
CA LEU A 194 -56.86 -79.61 44.87
C LEU A 194 -58.39 -79.49 44.97
N GLY A 195 -58.99 -78.59 44.18
CA GLY A 195 -60.45 -78.45 44.10
C GLY A 195 -61.15 -79.72 43.61
N SER A 196 -60.52 -80.51 42.73
CA SER A 196 -61.09 -81.78 42.27
C SER A 196 -60.98 -82.92 43.30
N LEU A 197 -60.15 -82.76 44.35
CA LEU A 197 -59.97 -83.72 45.44
C LEU A 197 -60.88 -83.46 46.65
N GLY A 198 -61.79 -82.48 46.56
CA GLY A 198 -62.77 -82.19 47.62
C GLY A 198 -62.19 -81.48 48.85
N ALA A 199 -60.95 -81.00 48.79
CA ALA A 199 -60.39 -80.12 49.80
C ALA A 199 -60.98 -78.71 49.64
N SER A 200 -61.64 -78.19 50.68
CA SER A 200 -62.17 -76.84 50.72
C SER A 200 -61.09 -75.83 50.31
N HIS A 201 -61.40 -74.99 49.31
CA HIS A 201 -60.49 -74.01 48.71
C HIS A 201 -59.57 -73.32 49.71
N VAL A 202 -58.26 -73.57 49.60
CA VAL A 202 -57.25 -72.70 50.18
C VAL A 202 -57.07 -71.55 49.17
N PHE A 203 -57.72 -70.42 49.46
CA PHE A 203 -57.51 -69.19 48.70
C PHE A 203 -56.09 -68.69 48.95
N PHE A 204 -55.21 -68.90 47.97
CA PHE A 204 -54.00 -68.09 47.88
C PHE A 204 -54.40 -66.77 47.24
N GLU A 205 -54.33 -65.67 47.99
CA GLU A 205 -54.49 -64.34 47.41
C GLU A 205 -53.40 -64.12 46.35
N PRO A 206 -53.75 -63.58 45.17
CA PRO A 206 -52.76 -63.27 44.15
C PRO A 206 -51.79 -62.23 44.70
N PHE A 207 -50.50 -62.44 44.45
CA PHE A 207 -49.47 -61.45 44.73
C PHE A 207 -49.78 -60.20 43.90
N ARG A 208 -50.26 -59.13 44.54
CA ARG A 208 -50.36 -57.83 43.88
C ARG A 208 -49.01 -57.12 43.96
N PRO A 209 -48.50 -56.56 42.86
CA PRO A 209 -47.25 -55.82 42.83
C PRO A 209 -47.31 -54.52 43.65
#